data_AF-E1KXD2-F1
#
_entry.id   AF-E1KXD2-F1
#
_cell.length_a   1.000
_cell.length_b   1.000
_cell.length_c   1.000
_cell.angle_alpha   90.00
_cell.angle_beta   90.00
_cell.angle_gamma   90.00
#
_symmetry.space_group_name_H-M   'P 1'
#
loop_
_entity.id
_entity.type
_entity.pdbx_description
1 polymer ?
#
loop_
_entity_poly.entity_id
_entity_poly.type
_entity_poly.pdbx_seq_one_letter_code
_entity_poly.pdbx_strand_id
1 'polypeptide(L)' 'MKIFNKIKKNFEEFLKKLGNENKNTFGEERLDCCTMNKKDK' A
#
# COMPACT_ATOMS: atom_id res chain seq x y z
N MET A 1 -11.38 -11.08 -22.43
CA MET A 1 -11.06 -12.52 -22.19
C MET A 1 -10.99 -12.78 -20.68
N LYS A 2 -11.63 -13.85 -20.19
CA LYS A 2 -11.81 -14.12 -18.74
C LYS A 2 -10.50 -14.15 -17.92
N ILE A 3 -9.39 -14.56 -18.55
CA ILE A 3 -8.07 -14.65 -17.91
C ILE A 3 -7.47 -13.26 -17.61
N PHE A 4 -7.54 -12.34 -18.56
CA PHE A 4 -7.05 -10.96 -18.36
C PHE A 4 -7.82 -10.24 -17.25
N ASN A 5 -9.13 -10.49 -17.13
CA ASN A 5 -9.94 -9.94 -16.04
C ASN A 5 -9.51 -10.49 -14.67
N LYS A 6 -9.17 -11.78 -14.60
CA LYS A 6 -8.68 -12.41 -13.37
C LYS A 6 -7.31 -11.87 -12.97
N ILE A 7 -6.39 -11.71 -13.93
CA ILE A 7 -5.06 -11.13 -13.69
C ILE A 7 -5.20 -9.68 -13.21
N LYS A 8 -6.04 -8.88 -13.88
CA LYS A 8 -6.32 -7.49 -13.47
C LYS A 8 -6.84 -7.43 -12.04
N LYS A 9 -7.83 -8.25 -11.68
CA LYS A 9 -8.39 -8.29 -10.32
C LYS A 9 -7.34 -8.64 -9.28
N ASN A 10 -6.53 -9.67 -9.54
CA ASN A 10 -5.46 -10.07 -8.62
C ASN A 10 -4.40 -8.97 -8.44
N PHE A 11 -4.08 -8.26 -9.52
CA PHE A 11 -3.13 -7.15 -9.49
C PHE A 11 -3.68 -5.94 -8.72
N GLU A 12 -4.96 -5.60 -8.91
CA GLU A 12 -5.65 -4.57 -8.13
C GLU A 12 -5.69 -4.91 -6.63
N GLU A 13 -5.98 -6.16 -6.27
CA GLU A 13 -5.94 -6.63 -4.89
C GLU A 13 -4.53 -6.56 -4.29
N PHE A 14 -3.50 -6.91 -5.08
CA PHE A 14 -2.10 -6.80 -4.67
C PHE A 14 -1.70 -5.35 -4.39
N LEU A 15 -2.00 -4.43 -5.32
CA LEU A 15 -1.72 -3.00 -5.13
C LEU A 15 -2.45 -2.42 -3.92
N LYS A 16 -3.69 -2.86 -3.66
CA LYS A 16 -4.45 -2.45 -2.48
C LYS A 16 -3.78 -2.93 -1.19
N LYS A 17 -3.30 -4.17 -1.14
CA LYS A 17 -2.55 -4.70 0.02
C LYS A 17 -1.26 -3.92 0.24
N LEU A 18 -0.49 -3.69 -0.83
CA LEU A 18 0.77 -2.95 -0.77
C LEU A 18 0.57 -1.52 -0.28
N GLY A 19 -0.48 -0.82 -0.74
CA GLY A 19 -0.84 0.50 -0.25
C GLY A 19 -1.24 0.51 1.23
N ASN A 20 -2.02 -0.48 1.67
CA ASN A 20 -2.41 -0.61 3.08
C ASN A 20 -1.22 -0.91 4.00
N GLU A 21 -0.30 -1.80 3.58
CA GLU A 21 0.91 -2.09 4.33
C GLU A 21 1.83 -0.87 4.43
N ASN A 22 1.95 -0.08 3.35
CA ASN A 22 2.68 1.18 3.37
C ASN A 22 2.07 2.16 4.39
N LYS A 23 0.75 2.34 4.37
CA LYS A 23 0.06 3.21 5.35
C LYS A 23 0.26 2.74 6.78
N ASN A 24 0.16 1.43 7.04
CA ASN A 24 0.35 0.86 8.36
C ASN A 24 1.81 1.01 8.85
N THR A 25 2.77 0.94 7.93
CA THR A 25 4.19 0.97 8.27
C THR A 25 4.73 2.39 8.37
N PHE A 26 4.24 3.32 7.55
CA PHE A 26 4.83 4.64 7.35
C PHE A 26 3.84 5.80 7.45
N GLY A 27 2.58 5.55 7.82
CA GLY A 27 1.54 6.59 7.88
C GLY A 27 1.02 7.04 6.51
N GLU A 28 0.16 8.06 6.49
CA GLU A 28 -0.46 8.58 5.26
C GLU A 28 0.30 9.74 4.60
N GLU A 29 1.31 10.29 5.29
CA GLU A 29 2.08 11.44 4.82
C GLU A 29 3.28 11.01 3.96
N ARG A 30 3.91 11.98 3.29
CA ARG A 30 5.14 11.71 2.54
C ARG A 30 6.20 11.24 3.53
N LEU A 31 6.78 10.07 3.29
CA LEU A 31 7.81 9.47 4.14
C LEU A 31 8.88 10.50 4.51
N ASP A 32 8.90 10.91 5.78
CA ASP A 32 10.02 11.65 6.34
C ASP A 32 11.17 10.67 6.68
N CYS A 33 12.41 11.17 6.73
CA CYS A 33 13.56 10.33 7.06
C CYS A 33 13.78 10.16 8.57
N CYS A 34 13.05 10.91 9.40
CA CYS A 34 13.35 11.04 10.83
C CYS A 34 12.42 10.20 11.69
N THR A 35 11.11 10.25 11.42
CA THR A 35 10.05 9.59 12.21
C THR A 35 9.33 8.50 11.41
N MET A 36 9.61 8.40 10.10
CA MET A 36 8.87 7.55 9.16
C MET A 36 7.36 7.82 9.20
N ASN A 37 6.98 9.08 9.45
CA ASN A 37 5.64 9.55 9.81
C ASN A 37 4.93 8.74 10.91
N LYS A 38 5.68 8.00 11.73
CA LYS A 38 5.15 7.43 12.95
C LYS A 38 5.16 8.55 13.98
N LYS A 39 3.98 8.92 14.46
CA LYS A 39 3.89 9.77 15.66
C LYS A 39 4.50 8.96 16.80
N ASP A 40 5.69 9.36 17.25
CA ASP A 40 6.27 8.85 18.49
C ASP A 40 5.20 8.94 19.58
N LYS A 41 4.91 7.78 20.19
CA LYS A 41 3.91 7.65 21.25
C LYS A 41 4.44 8.22 22.55
#